data_AF-A0A1Q6SZS1-F1
#
_entry.id   AF-A0A1Q6SZS1-F1
#
_cell.length_a   1.000
_cell.length_b   1.000
_cell.length_c   1.000
_cell.angle_alpha   90.00
_cell.angle_beta   90.00
_cell.angle_gamma   90.00
#
_symmetry.space_group_name_H-M   'P 1'
#
loop_
_entity.id
_entity.type
_entity.pdbx_description
1 polymer ?
#
loop_
_entity_poly.entity_id
_entity_poly.type
_entity_poly.pdbx_seq_one_letter_code
_entity_poly.pdbx_strand_id
1 'polypeptide(L)'
;MLNNILKVYGEDLASGALNQAAIAAGDAVAAGSTQGALCVNAFAVGDVATTAAVTITVKHGDTENGSFADLLTMTIDAEKSFADGELMATATLPADVKDFVTAAVASATGNSGSIRVTLGYLAR
;
A
#
# COMPACT_ATOMS: atom_id res chain seq x y z
N MET A 1 15.01 3.54 10.64
CA MET A 1 14.71 4.99 10.39
C MET A 1 14.74 5.23 8.89
N LEU A 2 13.58 5.15 8.21
CA LEU A 2 13.47 5.51 6.80
C LEU A 2 13.00 6.96 6.65
N ASN A 3 13.94 7.89 6.76
CA ASN A 3 13.64 9.32 6.60
C ASN A 3 13.55 9.78 5.13
N ASN A 4 13.91 8.94 4.14
CA ASN A 4 14.10 9.37 2.75
C ASN A 4 13.28 8.58 1.70
N ILE A 5 12.12 8.02 2.05
CA ILE A 5 11.16 7.61 1.00
C ILE A 5 10.43 8.87 0.52
N LEU A 6 10.68 9.27 -0.72
CA LEU A 6 9.95 10.35 -1.37
C LEU A 6 8.50 9.90 -1.58
N LYS A 7 7.62 10.22 -0.64
CA LYS A 7 6.20 9.93 -0.74
C LYS A 7 5.60 10.84 -1.81
N VAL A 8 4.90 10.26 -2.78
CA VAL A 8 4.06 11.07 -3.67
C VAL A 8 2.94 11.67 -2.80
N TYR A 9 2.85 13.00 -2.77
CA TYR A 9 1.98 13.81 -1.90
C TYR A 9 2.21 13.74 -0.38
N GLY A 10 3.22 13.01 0.13
CA GLY A 10 3.47 12.94 1.58
C GLY A 10 2.58 11.95 2.34
N GLU A 11 1.67 11.26 1.64
CA GLU A 11 0.57 10.50 2.24
C GLU A 11 0.75 8.98 2.11
N ASP A 12 0.29 8.24 3.12
CA ASP A 12 0.27 6.78 3.13
C ASP A 12 -1.16 6.33 2.75
N LEU A 13 -1.30 5.44 1.77
CA LEU A 13 -2.60 4.85 1.40
C LEU A 13 -3.14 3.94 2.52
N ALA A 14 -2.23 3.31 3.26
CA ALA A 14 -2.50 2.55 4.47
C ALA A 14 -1.20 2.45 5.28
N SER A 15 -1.30 2.51 6.60
CA SER A 15 -0.16 2.19 7.47
C SER A 15 -0.64 1.62 8.80
N GLY A 16 0.11 0.66 9.35
CA GLY A 16 -0.26 0.04 10.61
C GLY A 16 0.52 -1.24 10.92
N ALA A 17 0.31 -1.76 12.12
CA ALA A 17 0.89 -3.02 12.56
C ALA A 17 0.26 -4.19 11.80
N LEU A 18 1.07 -5.21 11.47
CA LEU A 18 0.59 -6.38 10.74
C LEU A 18 -0.01 -7.45 11.66
N ASN A 19 0.17 -7.36 12.98
CA ASN A 19 -0.31 -8.32 13.98
C ASN A 19 -1.83 -8.17 14.30
N GLN A 20 -2.63 -7.76 13.32
CA GLN A 20 -4.07 -7.56 13.40
C GLN A 20 -4.74 -8.09 12.13
N ALA A 21 -6.04 -8.35 12.19
CA ALA A 21 -6.77 -8.94 11.07
C ALA A 21 -6.89 -8.00 9.84
N ALA A 22 -6.95 -6.69 10.09
CA ALA A 22 -7.05 -5.70 9.03
C ALA A 22 -6.46 -4.36 9.48
N ILE A 23 -5.92 -3.61 8.52
CA ILE A 23 -5.52 -2.22 8.66
C ILE A 23 -6.48 -1.41 7.79
N ALA A 24 -7.12 -0.42 8.41
CA ALA A 24 -8.04 0.47 7.71
C ALA A 24 -7.30 1.27 6.63
N ALA A 25 -8.06 1.65 5.62
CA ALA A 25 -7.59 2.60 4.63
C ALA A 25 -7.20 3.94 5.28
N GLY A 26 -6.11 4.52 4.80
CA GLY A 26 -5.76 5.90 5.07
C GLY A 26 -6.57 6.85 4.20
N ASP A 27 -6.19 8.13 4.24
CA ASP A 27 -6.81 9.16 3.42
C ASP A 27 -6.62 8.87 1.91
N ALA A 28 -7.57 9.33 1.11
CA ALA A 28 -7.54 9.11 -0.32
C ALA A 28 -6.61 10.10 -1.00
N VAL A 29 -5.71 9.60 -1.86
CA VAL A 29 -4.66 10.39 -2.50
C VAL A 29 -4.98 10.60 -3.97
N ALA A 30 -4.79 11.81 -4.49
CA ALA A 30 -5.08 12.14 -5.89
C ALA A 30 -4.13 11.43 -6.87
N ALA A 31 -4.65 10.63 -7.80
CA ALA A 31 -3.90 9.82 -8.76
C ALA A 31 -4.37 9.92 -10.23
N GLY A 32 -5.63 10.31 -10.52
CA GLY A 32 -6.24 10.21 -11.85
C GLY A 32 -5.67 11.11 -12.95
N SER A 33 -4.78 12.05 -12.62
CA SER A 33 -4.07 12.88 -13.62
C SER A 33 -2.70 12.32 -14.05
N THR A 34 -2.32 11.13 -13.59
CA THR A 34 -0.95 10.63 -13.74
C THR A 34 -0.71 9.69 -14.93
N GLN A 35 -1.73 9.35 -15.72
CA GLN A 35 -1.63 8.57 -16.97
C GLN A 35 -0.79 7.28 -16.86
N GLY A 36 -0.91 6.54 -15.75
CA GLY A 36 -0.16 5.28 -15.54
C GLY A 36 1.33 5.48 -15.21
N ALA A 37 1.73 6.66 -14.73
CA ALA A 37 3.10 6.94 -14.27
C ALA A 37 3.35 6.53 -12.81
N LEU A 38 2.32 6.07 -12.09
CA LEU A 38 2.38 5.74 -10.68
C LEU A 38 2.35 4.23 -10.43
N CYS A 39 2.97 3.83 -9.34
CA CYS A 39 2.87 2.50 -8.74
C CYS A 39 2.47 2.61 -7.27
N VAL A 40 1.92 1.54 -6.73
CA VAL A 40 1.71 1.35 -5.29
C VAL A 40 2.85 0.49 -4.76
N ASN A 41 3.49 0.96 -3.71
CA ASN A 41 4.58 0.26 -3.03
C ASN A 41 4.21 -0.01 -1.58
N ALA A 42 4.52 -1.21 -1.11
CA ALA A 42 4.40 -1.61 0.28
C ALA A 42 5.80 -1.81 0.88
N PHE A 43 6.11 -1.08 1.94
CA PHE A 43 7.39 -1.14 2.64
C PHE A 43 7.22 -1.69 4.05
N ALA A 44 8.23 -2.44 4.50
CA ALA A 44 8.35 -2.83 5.90
C ALA A 44 8.71 -1.62 6.77
N VAL A 45 8.08 -1.51 7.94
CA VAL A 45 8.40 -0.52 8.97
C VAL A 45 8.78 -1.29 10.24
N GLY A 46 10.06 -1.22 10.59
CA GLY A 46 10.71 -2.22 11.45
C GLY A 46 10.88 -3.55 10.73
N ASP A 47 11.55 -4.50 11.40
CA ASP A 47 11.67 -5.86 10.88
C ASP A 47 10.28 -6.52 10.86
N VAL A 48 9.90 -7.07 9.71
CA VAL A 48 8.60 -7.70 9.47
C VAL A 48 8.80 -9.18 9.21
N ALA A 49 7.93 -10.01 9.82
CA ALA A 49 7.80 -11.42 9.47
C ALA A 49 6.32 -11.77 9.20
N THR A 50 6.06 -12.44 8.09
CA THR A 50 4.73 -12.96 7.75
C THR A 50 4.63 -14.43 8.10
N THR A 51 3.63 -14.80 8.88
CA THR A 51 3.23 -16.20 9.16
C THR A 51 2.04 -16.62 8.31
N ALA A 52 1.22 -15.64 7.92
CA ALA A 52 0.14 -15.77 6.95
C ALA A 52 0.27 -14.68 5.89
N ALA A 53 -0.31 -14.92 4.72
CA ALA A 53 -0.27 -13.96 3.62
C ALA A 53 -0.90 -12.62 4.02
N VAL A 54 -0.32 -11.53 3.52
CA VAL A 54 -0.86 -10.17 3.66
C VAL A 54 -1.42 -9.76 2.30
N THR A 55 -2.68 -9.35 2.29
CA THR A 55 -3.37 -8.93 1.06
C THR A 55 -3.60 -7.43 1.11
N ILE A 56 -3.15 -6.72 0.08
CA ILE A 56 -3.32 -5.28 -0.05
C ILE A 56 -4.27 -5.03 -1.22
N THR A 57 -5.45 -4.51 -0.94
CA THR A 57 -6.45 -4.15 -1.95
C THR A 57 -6.37 -2.65 -2.19
N VAL A 58 -5.87 -2.27 -3.36
CA VAL A 58 -5.87 -0.88 -3.81
C VAL A 58 -7.25 -0.58 -4.37
N LYS A 59 -7.79 0.57 -4.00
CA LYS A 59 -9.13 1.02 -4.38
C LYS A 59 -9.07 2.39 -5.01
N HIS A 60 -10.04 2.71 -5.86
CA HIS A 60 -10.13 4.00 -6.53
C HIS A 60 -11.54 4.61 -6.49
N GLY A 61 -11.63 5.93 -6.58
CA GLY A 61 -12.88 6.68 -6.50
C GLY A 61 -12.80 7.99 -7.29
N ASP A 62 -13.95 8.50 -7.72
CA ASP A 62 -14.04 9.77 -8.48
C ASP A 62 -13.90 11.00 -7.55
N THR A 63 -14.13 10.83 -6.25
CA THR A 63 -14.03 11.91 -5.25
C THR A 63 -13.27 11.44 -4.02
N GLU A 64 -12.57 12.37 -3.36
CA GLU A 64 -11.74 12.11 -2.18
C GLU A 64 -12.48 11.38 -1.05
N ASN A 65 -13.71 11.82 -0.76
CA ASN A 65 -14.56 11.28 0.30
C ASN A 65 -15.69 10.38 -0.25
N GLY A 66 -15.52 9.87 -1.47
CA GLY A 66 -16.53 9.12 -2.20
C GLY A 66 -16.59 7.65 -1.87
N SER A 67 -17.32 6.91 -2.70
CA SER A 67 -17.28 5.44 -2.70
C SER A 67 -16.07 4.95 -3.50
N PHE A 68 -15.34 4.00 -2.93
CA PHE A 68 -14.17 3.40 -3.54
C PHE A 68 -14.47 1.97 -3.99
N ALA A 69 -14.14 1.68 -5.25
CA ALA A 69 -14.19 0.33 -5.82
C ALA A 69 -12.80 -0.31 -5.80
N ASP A 70 -12.74 -1.63 -5.71
CA ASP A 70 -11.49 -2.38 -5.79
C ASP A 70 -10.88 -2.22 -7.18
N LEU A 71 -9.60 -1.87 -7.25
CA LEU A 71 -8.85 -1.63 -8.48
C LEU A 71 -7.91 -2.79 -8.79
N LEU A 72 -7.06 -3.13 -7.82
CA LEU A 72 -6.12 -4.24 -7.91
C LEU A 72 -5.79 -4.80 -6.54
N THR A 73 -5.21 -6.00 -6.53
CA THR A 73 -4.77 -6.67 -5.31
C THR A 73 -3.30 -7.06 -5.43
N MET A 74 -2.54 -6.79 -4.38
CA MET A 74 -1.18 -7.29 -4.18
C MET A 74 -1.16 -8.30 -3.03
N THR A 75 -0.36 -9.35 -3.16
CA THR A 75 -0.18 -10.36 -2.11
C THR A 75 1.28 -10.42 -1.71
N ILE A 76 1.53 -10.37 -0.40
CA ILE A 76 2.80 -10.74 0.19
C ILE A 76 2.60 -12.15 0.77
N ASP A 77 3.38 -13.11 0.28
CA ASP A 77 3.26 -14.50 0.71
C ASP A 77 3.53 -14.68 2.21
N ALA A 78 2.99 -15.76 2.76
CA ALA A 78 3.34 -16.23 4.09
C ALA A 78 4.82 -16.67 4.15
N GLU A 79 5.34 -16.79 5.36
CA GLU A 79 6.69 -17.31 5.65
C GLU A 79 7.81 -16.47 5.01
N LYS A 80 7.62 -15.15 4.95
CA LYS A 80 8.61 -14.18 4.50
C LYS A 80 9.14 -13.37 5.67
N SER A 81 10.33 -12.82 5.48
CA SER A 81 10.93 -11.85 6.40
C SER A 81 11.51 -10.71 5.60
N PHE A 82 11.33 -9.49 6.11
CA PHE A 82 11.75 -8.26 5.48
C PHE A 82 12.45 -7.38 6.52
N ALA A 83 13.57 -6.77 6.15
CA ALA A 83 14.26 -5.81 7.02
C ALA A 83 13.53 -4.46 7.06
N ASP A 84 13.78 -3.64 8.09
CA ASP A 84 13.27 -2.25 8.16
C ASP A 84 13.52 -1.51 6.83
N GLY A 85 12.44 -1.09 6.17
CA GLY A 85 12.48 -0.33 4.94
C GLY A 85 12.53 -1.11 3.64
N GLU A 86 12.55 -2.42 3.71
CA GLU A 86 12.55 -3.26 2.52
C GLU A 86 11.21 -3.17 1.77
N LEU A 87 11.29 -3.16 0.43
CA LEU A 87 10.12 -3.23 -0.43
C LEU A 87 9.53 -4.64 -0.37
N MET A 88 8.31 -4.76 0.15
CA MET A 88 7.62 -6.04 0.31
C MET A 88 6.80 -6.43 -0.92
N ALA A 89 6.17 -5.44 -1.56
CA ALA A 89 5.37 -5.63 -2.78
C ALA A 89 5.26 -4.32 -3.57
N THR A 90 5.08 -4.44 -4.87
CA THR A 90 4.80 -3.31 -5.76
C THR A 90 3.83 -3.70 -6.87
N ALA A 91 2.95 -2.79 -7.26
CA ALA A 91 2.09 -2.94 -8.42
C ALA A 91 1.95 -1.61 -9.16
N THR A 92 2.00 -1.66 -10.48
CA THR A 92 1.73 -0.50 -11.33
C THR A 92 0.24 -0.17 -11.29
N LEU A 93 -0.10 1.13 -11.14
CA LEU A 93 -1.49 1.53 -11.27
C LEU A 93 -1.94 1.40 -12.73
N PRO A 94 -3.10 0.78 -13.00
CA PRO A 94 -3.62 0.65 -14.35
C PRO A 94 -4.03 2.01 -14.91
N ALA A 95 -4.15 2.10 -16.23
CA ALA A 95 -4.40 3.35 -16.94
C ALA A 95 -5.80 3.94 -16.69
N ASP A 96 -6.75 3.13 -16.25
CA ASP A 96 -8.13 3.49 -15.91
C ASP A 96 -8.34 3.79 -14.41
N VAL A 97 -7.25 4.04 -13.68
CA VAL A 97 -7.34 4.54 -12.29
C VAL A 97 -8.16 5.84 -12.24
N LYS A 98 -9.03 5.95 -11.25
CA LYS A 98 -9.84 7.15 -11.03
C LYS A 98 -9.04 8.23 -10.30
N ASP A 99 -9.68 9.38 -10.09
CA ASP A 99 -9.05 10.57 -9.53
C ASP A 99 -8.42 10.36 -8.16
N PHE A 100 -8.98 9.50 -7.32
CA PHE A 100 -8.49 9.25 -5.96
C PHE A 100 -8.21 7.77 -5.74
N VAL A 101 -7.17 7.47 -4.96
CA VAL A 101 -6.73 6.11 -4.62
C VAL A 101 -6.55 5.97 -3.11
N THR A 102 -6.92 4.81 -2.57
CA THR A 102 -6.61 4.40 -1.19
C THR A 102 -6.28 2.90 -1.18
N ALA A 103 -5.91 2.33 -0.03
CA ALA A 103 -5.63 0.91 0.09
C ALA A 103 -6.20 0.34 1.40
N ALA A 104 -6.73 -0.88 1.36
CA ALA A 104 -7.05 -1.65 2.57
C ALA A 104 -6.09 -2.84 2.68
N VAL A 105 -5.67 -3.18 3.91
CA VAL A 105 -4.76 -4.31 4.13
C VAL A 105 -5.44 -5.34 5.00
N ALA A 106 -5.50 -6.59 4.54
CA ALA A 106 -5.85 -7.75 5.34
C ALA A 106 -4.56 -8.47 5.79
N SER A 107 -4.49 -8.82 7.07
CA SER A 107 -3.34 -9.48 7.69
C SER A 107 -3.81 -10.48 8.75
N ALA A 108 -2.89 -11.02 9.55
CA ALA A 108 -3.19 -11.98 10.61
C ALA A 108 -2.42 -11.64 11.90
N THR A 109 -3.00 -12.00 13.05
CA THR A 109 -2.42 -11.73 14.37
C THR A 109 -1.07 -12.40 14.63
N GLY A 110 -0.73 -13.43 13.85
CA GLY A 110 0.58 -14.09 13.92
C GLY A 110 1.71 -13.34 13.19
N ASN A 111 1.39 -12.37 12.33
CA ASN A 111 2.39 -11.55 11.65
C ASN A 111 3.03 -10.57 12.63
N SER A 112 4.23 -10.08 12.33
CA SER A 112 4.94 -9.09 13.15
C SER A 112 5.40 -7.89 12.32
N GLY A 113 5.83 -6.83 13.02
CA GLY A 113 6.25 -5.58 12.39
C GLY A 113 5.07 -4.74 11.87
N SER A 114 5.37 -3.73 11.07
CA SER A 114 4.39 -2.81 10.49
C SER A 114 4.59 -2.65 8.99
N ILE A 115 3.54 -2.20 8.32
CA ILE A 115 3.55 -1.94 6.88
C ILE A 115 3.25 -0.47 6.61
N ARG A 116 3.84 0.06 5.54
CA ARG A 116 3.49 1.36 4.96
C ARG A 116 3.24 1.20 3.47
N VAL A 117 2.02 1.48 3.04
CA VAL A 117 1.61 1.46 1.63
C VAL A 117 1.58 2.89 1.09
N THR A 118 2.28 3.16 0.00
CA THR A 118 2.48 4.50 -0.57
C THR A 118 2.37 4.49 -2.07
N LEU A 119 2.07 5.65 -2.66
CA LEU A 119 2.28 5.89 -4.08
C LEU A 119 3.76 6.18 -4.34
N GLY A 120 4.28 5.63 -5.43
CA GLY A 120 5.60 5.92 -5.99
C GLY A 120 5.50 6.26 -7.48
N TYR A 121 6.53 6.92 -8.00
CA TYR A 121 6.67 7.12 -9.45
C TYR A 121 7.39 5.93 -10.08
N LEU A 122 6.90 5.50 -11.24
CA LEU A 122 7.65 4.62 -12.12
C LEU A 122 8.80 5.41 -12.73
N ALA A 123 10.04 5.08 -12.35
CA ALA A 123 11.21 5.56 -13.09
C ALA A 123 11.14 4.95 -14.51
N ARG A 124 10.95 5.80 -15.52
CA ARG A 124 11.07 5.44 -16.94
C ARG A 124 12.42 5.87 -17.47
#